data_AF-A0AAD7P894-F1
#
_entry.id   AF-A0AAD7P894-F1
#
_cell.length_a   1.000
_cell.length_b   1.000
_cell.length_c   1.000
_cell.angle_alpha   90.00
_cell.angle_beta   90.00
_cell.angle_gamma   90.00
#
_symmetry.space_group_name_H-M   'P 1'
#
loop_
_entity.id
_entity.type
_entity.pdbx_description
1 polymer ?
#
loop_
_entity_poly.entity_id
_entity_poly.type
_entity_poly.pdbx_seq_one_letter_code
_entity_poly.pdbx_strand_id
1 'polypeptide(L)'
;MRLIVTTFVGIVFGFLIGLSLTKKLNLPSSLVPSLDLSYIEDKNTGRSTQTLLNVWSSIRRNATSSSQAQSSNHTSKIWAPSNPRGAERLPPGIVEAESDLYLRRLWGKPSEDLTSKPKYLVTFTVSYDQKKNIDAAVKKFSENFTILLFHYDGRTTEWDEFEWSKRAIHVSARKQTKWWYAKRFLHPDIVAPYDYIFIWDEDLGVEHFNAEAMTKRRGDREVHKETEEKPGWCSDPRVPPCAAFVEIMAPVFSRNAWRCVWHMIQNDLVHGWGLDFALRKCVDPAHDKIGVVDSQWIIHQGVPSLGNQGESHNGKTPWQGVRERCRKEWTMFQSRLTSAENAYYKSIGYVN
;
A
#
# COMPACT_ATOMS: atom_id res chain seq x y z
N MET A 1 -43.86 -35.47 37.91
CA MET A 1 -44.52 -34.57 36.94
C MET A 1 -43.89 -33.18 36.80
N ARG A 2 -42.89 -32.75 37.59
CA ARG A 2 -42.22 -31.43 37.41
C ARG A 2 -40.96 -31.46 36.53
N LEU A 3 -40.34 -32.63 36.33
CA LEU A 3 -39.12 -32.78 35.54
C LEU A 3 -39.36 -33.06 34.04
N ILE A 4 -40.55 -33.53 33.66
CA ILE A 4 -40.88 -33.81 32.24
C ILE A 4 -41.36 -32.53 31.53
N VAL A 5 -41.99 -31.61 32.27
CA VAL A 5 -42.49 -30.33 31.74
C VAL A 5 -41.34 -29.36 31.43
N THR A 6 -40.28 -29.34 32.22
CA THR A 6 -39.12 -28.46 31.98
C THR A 6 -38.30 -28.88 30.76
N THR A 7 -38.17 -30.18 30.49
CA THR A 7 -37.44 -30.67 29.29
C THR A 7 -38.23 -30.40 28.01
N PHE A 8 -39.57 -30.55 28.03
CA PHE A 8 -40.41 -30.25 26.86
C PHE A 8 -40.49 -28.75 26.56
N VAL A 9 -40.57 -27.89 27.58
CA VAL A 9 -40.54 -26.43 27.37
C VAL A 9 -39.19 -25.97 26.81
N GLY A 10 -38.07 -26.55 27.26
CA GLY A 10 -36.74 -26.25 26.74
C GLY A 10 -36.54 -26.64 25.28
N ILE A 11 -37.07 -27.80 24.85
CA ILE A 11 -36.96 -28.26 23.45
C ILE A 11 -37.86 -27.44 22.52
N VAL A 12 -39.07 -27.07 22.95
CA VAL A 12 -39.98 -26.23 22.15
C VAL A 12 -39.47 -24.79 22.04
N PHE A 13 -38.91 -24.22 23.11
CA PHE A 13 -38.31 -22.87 23.06
C PHE A 13 -37.01 -22.84 22.25
N GLY A 14 -36.19 -23.90 22.33
CA GLY A 14 -34.98 -24.05 21.52
C GLY A 14 -35.28 -24.22 20.02
N PHE A 15 -36.36 -24.93 19.67
CA PHE A 15 -36.77 -25.13 18.27
C PHE A 15 -37.44 -23.89 17.66
N LEU A 16 -38.15 -23.07 18.46
CA LEU A 16 -38.76 -21.81 18.00
C LEU A 16 -37.76 -20.66 17.81
N ILE A 17 -36.67 -20.64 18.57
CA ILE A 17 -35.53 -19.73 18.33
C ILE A 17 -34.71 -20.21 17.12
N GLY A 18 -34.54 -21.53 16.97
CA GLY A 18 -33.83 -22.15 15.83
C GLY A 18 -34.51 -22.00 14.47
N LEU A 19 -35.85 -21.89 14.42
CA LEU A 19 -36.62 -21.69 13.18
C LEU A 19 -36.98 -20.22 12.89
N SER A 20 -36.70 -19.29 13.80
CA SER A 20 -36.96 -17.85 13.58
C SER A 20 -35.74 -17.08 13.04
N LEU A 21 -34.60 -17.73 12.82
CA LEU A 21 -33.38 -17.10 12.28
C LEU A 21 -33.11 -17.39 10.79
N THR A 22 -33.99 -18.09 10.09
CA THR A 22 -33.95 -18.18 8.62
C THR A 22 -34.89 -17.14 8.00
N LYS A 23 -34.67 -15.87 8.32
CA LYS A 23 -35.11 -14.76 7.46
C LYS A 23 -33.85 -14.04 7.01
N LYS A 24 -33.71 -13.90 5.68
CA LYS A 24 -32.69 -13.13 4.98
C LYS A 24 -32.17 -11.99 5.88
N LEU A 25 -30.93 -12.15 6.36
CA LEU A 25 -30.12 -11.01 6.79
C LEU A 25 -29.88 -10.16 5.54
N ASN A 26 -30.81 -9.25 5.26
CA ASN A 26 -30.51 -8.10 4.43
C ASN A 26 -29.53 -7.26 5.25
N LEU A 27 -28.23 -7.48 5.02
CA LEU A 27 -27.21 -6.56 5.49
C LEU A 27 -27.50 -5.21 4.82
N PRO A 28 -27.64 -4.10 5.57
CA PRO A 28 -27.76 -2.79 4.95
C PRO A 28 -26.47 -2.51 4.17
N SER A 29 -26.59 -2.28 2.87
CA SER A 29 -25.50 -1.98 1.93
C SER A 29 -24.90 -0.57 2.12
N SER A 30 -24.84 -0.08 3.36
CA SER A 30 -24.26 1.23 3.72
C SER A 30 -23.06 1.04 4.66
N LEU A 31 -21.99 0.44 4.16
CA LEU A 31 -20.66 0.53 4.79
C LEU A 31 -19.65 1.07 3.77
N VAL A 32 -19.99 2.21 3.18
CA VAL A 32 -18.98 3.18 2.78
C VAL A 32 -19.14 4.32 3.79
N PRO A 33 -18.21 4.51 4.75
CA PRO A 33 -18.19 5.77 5.47
C PRO A 33 -18.00 6.86 4.42
N SER A 34 -18.98 7.75 4.28
CA SER A 34 -18.72 9.05 3.67
C SER A 34 -17.64 9.70 4.52
N LEU A 35 -16.39 9.62 4.06
CA LEU A 35 -15.28 10.37 4.65
C LEU A 35 -15.68 11.85 4.59
N ASP A 36 -15.95 12.42 5.76
CA ASP A 36 -16.23 13.84 5.89
C ASP A 36 -14.95 14.60 5.54
N LEU A 37 -15.00 15.34 4.43
CA LEU A 37 -13.87 16.03 3.83
C LEU A 37 -13.54 17.36 4.55
N SER A 38 -14.17 17.62 5.70
CA SER A 38 -14.06 18.86 6.48
C SER A 38 -12.66 19.12 7.05
N TYR A 39 -11.75 18.13 7.01
CA TYR A 39 -10.40 18.25 7.59
C TYR A 39 -9.29 18.68 6.59
N ILE A 40 -9.59 18.89 5.31
CA ILE A 40 -8.62 19.50 4.37
C ILE A 40 -9.21 20.74 3.69
N GLU A 41 -9.90 21.55 4.50
CA GLU A 41 -10.30 22.90 4.13
C GLU A 41 -9.33 23.87 4.81
N ASP A 42 -8.22 24.15 4.12
CA ASP A 42 -7.45 25.35 4.43
C ASP A 42 -8.23 26.55 3.87
N LYS A 43 -8.42 27.55 4.72
CA LYS A 43 -9.22 28.76 4.50
C LYS A 43 -8.90 29.36 3.13
N ASN A 44 -9.95 29.52 2.32
CA ASN A 44 -10.08 30.29 1.08
C ASN A 44 -10.39 29.41 -0.13
N THR A 45 -11.68 29.09 -0.33
CA THR A 45 -12.48 29.40 -1.53
C THR A 45 -13.72 28.52 -1.55
N GLY A 46 -14.86 29.09 -1.14
CA GLY A 46 -16.15 28.45 -1.39
C GLY A 46 -16.45 28.46 -2.89
N ARG A 47 -16.43 27.29 -3.55
CA ARG A 47 -17.15 27.11 -4.81
C ARG A 47 -17.45 25.64 -5.17
N SER A 48 -18.72 25.31 -4.98
CA SER A 48 -19.59 24.40 -5.76
C SER A 48 -19.27 22.90 -5.81
N THR A 49 -19.87 22.19 -4.85
CA THR A 49 -20.22 20.76 -4.89
C THR A 49 -21.15 20.37 -6.05
N GLN A 50 -21.79 21.33 -6.72
CA GLN A 50 -22.72 21.10 -7.83
C GLN A 50 -22.02 20.61 -9.12
N THR A 51 -20.77 21.02 -9.36
CA THR A 51 -20.04 20.68 -10.59
C THR A 51 -19.65 19.20 -10.63
N LEU A 52 -19.33 18.61 -9.47
CA LEU A 52 -18.96 17.20 -9.35
C LEU A 52 -20.16 16.25 -9.59
N LEU A 53 -21.36 16.64 -9.15
CA LEU A 53 -22.59 15.87 -9.39
C LEU A 53 -22.96 15.81 -10.88
N ASN A 54 -22.74 16.90 -11.62
CA ASN A 54 -23.06 16.96 -13.05
C ASN A 54 -22.10 16.12 -13.92
N VAL A 55 -20.82 16.01 -13.54
CA VAL A 55 -19.84 15.13 -14.20
C VAL A 55 -20.23 13.66 -14.03
N TRP A 56 -20.67 13.27 -12.83
CA TRP A 56 -21.10 11.89 -12.55
C TRP A 56 -22.38 11.49 -13.30
N SER A 57 -23.31 12.44 -13.52
CA SER A 57 -24.52 12.20 -14.31
C SER A 57 -24.27 11.97 -15.81
N SER A 58 -23.12 12.43 -16.32
CA SER A 58 -22.73 12.33 -17.72
C SER A 58 -22.03 11.01 -18.03
N ILE A 59 -21.21 10.52 -17.09
CA ILE A 59 -20.51 9.22 -17.21
C ILE A 59 -21.51 8.06 -17.12
N ARG A 60 -22.57 8.19 -16.31
CA ARG A 60 -23.60 7.16 -16.17
C ARG A 60 -24.47 6.98 -17.42
N ARG A 61 -24.55 7.99 -18.30
CA ARG A 61 -25.33 7.92 -19.57
C ARG A 61 -24.57 7.25 -20.71
N ASN A 62 -23.23 7.33 -20.74
CA ASN A 62 -22.41 6.72 -21.80
C ASN A 62 -22.11 5.22 -21.58
N ALA A 63 -22.36 4.69 -20.38
CA ALA A 63 -22.20 3.26 -20.09
C ALA A 63 -23.32 2.37 -20.67
N THR A 64 -24.38 2.98 -21.23
CA THR A 64 -25.58 2.28 -21.72
C THR A 64 -25.64 2.06 -23.23
N SER A 65 -24.61 2.47 -23.99
CA SER A 65 -24.58 2.32 -25.46
C SER A 65 -23.26 1.72 -25.95
N SER A 66 -23.06 0.42 -25.75
CA SER A 66 -22.14 -0.37 -26.57
C SER A 66 -22.45 -1.86 -26.44
N SER A 67 -23.63 -2.26 -26.91
CA SER A 67 -23.96 -3.67 -27.15
C SER A 67 -24.05 -3.91 -28.64
N GLN A 68 -22.93 -4.27 -29.26
CA GLN A 68 -22.88 -5.07 -30.50
C GLN A 68 -21.41 -5.39 -30.83
N ALA A 69 -20.95 -6.56 -30.38
CA ALA A 69 -19.78 -7.22 -30.94
C ALA A 69 -20.23 -8.59 -31.44
N GLN A 70 -20.15 -8.76 -32.76
CA GLN A 70 -20.58 -9.93 -33.50
C GLN A 70 -19.79 -11.17 -33.11
N SER A 71 -20.50 -12.29 -33.01
CA SER A 71 -19.95 -13.62 -32.83
C SER A 71 -19.07 -14.02 -34.01
N SER A 72 -17.80 -14.32 -33.76
CA SER A 72 -17.01 -15.20 -34.62
C SER A 72 -16.66 -16.45 -33.83
N ASN A 73 -17.29 -17.57 -34.23
CA ASN A 73 -16.98 -18.90 -33.74
C ASN A 73 -15.63 -19.34 -34.31
N HIS A 74 -14.55 -19.11 -33.58
CA HIS A 74 -13.31 -19.88 -33.72
C HIS A 74 -12.73 -20.17 -32.34
N THR A 75 -13.32 -21.14 -31.65
CA THR A 75 -12.75 -21.73 -30.45
C THR A 75 -11.72 -22.79 -30.84
N SER A 76 -10.50 -22.38 -31.16
CA SER A 76 -9.35 -23.27 -31.01
C SER A 76 -9.11 -23.48 -29.52
N LYS A 77 -9.84 -24.43 -28.94
CA LYS A 77 -9.57 -24.93 -27.58
C LYS A 77 -8.22 -25.64 -27.61
N ILE A 78 -7.13 -24.90 -27.34
CA ILE A 78 -5.87 -25.52 -26.93
C ILE A 78 -6.06 -25.91 -25.46
N TRP A 79 -6.75 -27.02 -25.24
CA TRP A 79 -6.87 -27.65 -23.92
C TRP A 79 -6.10 -28.96 -23.94
N ALA A 80 -4.88 -28.93 -23.41
CA ALA A 80 -4.11 -30.13 -23.14
C ALA A 80 -4.34 -30.53 -21.67
N PRO A 81 -4.85 -31.75 -21.38
CA PRO A 81 -5.13 -32.21 -20.01
C PRO A 81 -3.87 -32.42 -19.15
N SER A 82 -2.68 -32.42 -19.76
CA SER A 82 -1.37 -32.49 -19.10
C SER A 82 -0.33 -31.73 -19.90
N ASN A 83 0.75 -31.27 -19.25
CA ASN A 83 1.86 -30.64 -19.96
C ASN A 83 2.40 -31.60 -21.04
N PRO A 84 2.55 -31.14 -22.30
CA PRO A 84 3.13 -31.96 -23.35
C PRO A 84 4.60 -32.26 -23.03
N ARG A 85 5.12 -33.35 -23.61
CA ARG A 85 6.55 -33.70 -23.52
C ARG A 85 7.38 -32.52 -24.04
N GLY A 86 8.36 -32.06 -23.26
CA GLY A 86 9.13 -30.83 -23.55
C GLY A 86 8.63 -29.57 -22.82
N ALA A 87 7.47 -29.61 -22.15
CA ALA A 87 6.98 -28.54 -21.28
C ALA A 87 7.31 -28.80 -19.80
N GLU A 88 8.24 -29.71 -19.50
CA GLU A 88 8.79 -29.87 -18.17
C GLU A 88 9.47 -28.56 -17.75
N ARG A 89 9.33 -28.18 -16.47
CA ARG A 89 10.10 -27.05 -15.93
C ARG A 89 11.59 -27.38 -16.04
N LEU A 90 12.39 -26.36 -16.27
CA LEU A 90 13.84 -26.48 -16.23
C LEU A 90 14.28 -27.15 -14.90
N PRO A 91 15.28 -28.03 -14.92
CA PRO A 91 15.82 -28.67 -13.72
C PRO A 91 16.08 -27.67 -12.59
N PRO A 92 15.80 -28.03 -11.32
CA PRO A 92 16.19 -27.22 -10.16
C PRO A 92 17.70 -26.91 -10.24
N GLY A 93 18.07 -25.63 -10.21
CA GLY A 93 19.46 -25.17 -10.35
C GLY A 93 19.80 -24.50 -11.69
N ILE A 94 18.93 -24.57 -12.70
CA ILE A 94 19.03 -23.69 -13.90
C ILE A 94 18.25 -22.39 -13.68
N VAL A 95 17.18 -22.46 -12.88
CA VAL A 95 16.31 -21.32 -12.58
C VAL A 95 16.50 -20.92 -11.12
N GLU A 96 16.91 -19.68 -10.91
CA GLU A 96 16.85 -19.03 -9.61
C GLU A 96 15.42 -18.52 -9.37
N ALA A 97 14.84 -18.91 -8.22
CA ALA A 97 13.46 -18.57 -7.90
C ALA A 97 13.29 -17.12 -7.42
N GLU A 98 14.38 -16.49 -6.97
CA GLU A 98 14.40 -15.14 -6.43
C GLU A 98 15.53 -14.33 -7.09
N SER A 99 15.33 -13.03 -7.21
CA SER A 99 16.36 -12.07 -7.64
C SER A 99 16.61 -11.07 -6.52
N ASP A 100 17.71 -10.32 -6.61
CA ASP A 100 18.03 -9.22 -5.69
C ASP A 100 18.59 -8.00 -6.43
N LEU A 101 18.88 -6.94 -5.66
CA LEU A 101 19.41 -5.68 -6.16
C LEU A 101 20.94 -5.63 -6.18
N TYR A 102 21.64 -6.74 -5.87
CA TYR A 102 23.10 -6.74 -5.80
C TYR A 102 23.75 -6.90 -7.16
N LEU A 103 24.83 -6.15 -7.37
CA LEU A 103 25.72 -6.36 -8.50
C LEU A 103 26.42 -7.72 -8.33
N ARG A 104 26.35 -8.53 -9.38
CA ARG A 104 26.98 -9.85 -9.44
C ARG A 104 28.21 -9.79 -10.32
N ARG A 105 29.25 -10.54 -9.97
CA ARG A 105 30.42 -10.71 -10.86
C ARG A 105 30.01 -11.52 -12.08
N LEU A 106 30.59 -11.19 -13.24
CA LEU A 106 30.32 -11.93 -14.49
C LEU A 106 30.96 -13.33 -14.51
N TRP A 107 31.91 -13.60 -13.60
CA TRP A 107 32.61 -14.87 -13.47
C TRP A 107 32.88 -15.21 -12.00
N GLY A 108 33.10 -16.49 -11.71
CA GLY A 108 33.31 -17.01 -10.36
C GLY A 108 32.06 -17.66 -9.77
N LYS A 109 32.06 -17.92 -8.46
CA LYS A 109 30.89 -18.47 -7.76
C LYS A 109 30.01 -17.32 -7.22
N PRO A 110 28.73 -17.21 -7.63
CA PRO A 110 27.84 -16.16 -7.13
C PRO A 110 27.66 -16.16 -5.61
N SER A 111 27.85 -17.31 -4.96
CA SER A 111 27.81 -17.44 -3.49
C SER A 111 28.90 -16.67 -2.77
N GLU A 112 29.99 -16.33 -3.47
CA GLU A 112 31.12 -15.58 -2.91
C GLU A 112 30.96 -14.06 -3.10
N ASP A 113 29.96 -13.60 -3.85
CA ASP A 113 29.74 -12.17 -4.12
C ASP A 113 29.27 -11.40 -2.88
N LEU A 114 28.64 -12.10 -1.92
CA LEU A 114 28.09 -11.52 -0.70
C LEU A 114 28.60 -12.31 0.51
N THR A 115 29.45 -11.67 1.34
CA THR A 115 29.94 -12.24 2.61
C THR A 115 28.85 -12.33 3.67
N SER A 116 27.83 -11.46 3.58
CA SER A 116 26.61 -11.51 4.39
C SER A 116 25.42 -11.08 3.53
N LYS A 117 24.24 -11.63 3.81
CA LYS A 117 22.99 -11.28 3.13
C LYS A 117 22.14 -10.39 4.05
N PRO A 118 21.93 -9.11 3.71
CA PRO A 118 21.03 -8.23 4.44
C PRO A 118 19.62 -8.79 4.49
N LYS A 119 18.96 -8.61 5.62
CA LYS A 119 17.62 -9.15 5.89
C LYS A 119 16.52 -8.14 5.59
N TYR A 120 16.86 -6.86 5.60
CA TYR A 120 15.91 -5.77 5.51
C TYR A 120 16.29 -4.82 4.39
N LEU A 121 15.29 -4.21 3.75
CA LEU A 121 15.48 -3.17 2.76
C LEU A 121 14.90 -1.87 3.29
N VAL A 122 15.64 -0.77 3.21
CA VAL A 122 15.13 0.57 3.45
C VAL A 122 15.29 1.44 2.21
N THR A 123 14.20 2.09 1.82
CA THR A 123 14.17 3.00 0.68
C THR A 123 13.81 4.41 1.12
N PHE A 124 14.51 5.40 0.59
CA PHE A 124 14.19 6.81 0.79
C PHE A 124 13.97 7.49 -0.56
N THR A 125 12.95 8.35 -0.65
CA THR A 125 12.71 9.18 -1.85
C THR A 125 13.31 10.55 -1.65
N VAL A 126 14.44 10.84 -2.28
CA VAL A 126 15.34 11.92 -1.83
C VAL A 126 15.56 12.99 -2.89
N SER A 127 15.83 14.21 -2.43
CA SER A 127 16.67 15.16 -3.15
C SER A 127 17.88 15.58 -2.33
N TYR A 128 18.86 16.15 -3.01
CA TYR A 128 20.09 16.62 -2.41
C TYR A 128 19.87 17.65 -1.30
N ASP A 129 18.80 18.44 -1.35
CA ASP A 129 18.49 19.45 -0.35
C ASP A 129 18.20 18.83 1.05
N GLN A 130 17.70 17.59 1.10
CA GLN A 130 17.41 16.83 2.33
C GLN A 130 18.56 15.89 2.74
N LYS A 131 19.72 15.93 2.06
CA LYS A 131 20.82 14.98 2.28
C LYS A 131 21.26 14.85 3.75
N LYS A 132 21.25 15.94 4.51
CA LYS A 132 21.61 15.92 5.95
C LYS A 132 20.59 15.14 6.79
N ASN A 133 19.31 15.24 6.45
CA ASN A 133 18.26 14.49 7.13
C ASN A 133 18.37 13.00 6.82
N ILE A 134 18.63 12.66 5.55
CA ILE A 134 18.85 11.28 5.12
C ILE A 134 20.12 10.68 5.73
N ASP A 135 21.22 11.43 5.82
CA ASP A 135 22.44 11.00 6.50
C ASP A 135 22.18 10.69 7.98
N ALA A 136 21.39 11.53 8.67
CA ALA A 136 20.96 11.26 10.04
C ALA A 136 20.09 9.99 10.15
N ALA A 137 19.17 9.78 9.21
CA ALA A 137 18.32 8.58 9.14
C ALA A 137 19.14 7.32 8.89
N VAL A 138 20.00 7.31 7.87
CA VAL A 138 20.83 6.15 7.49
C VAL A 138 21.70 5.66 8.65
N LYS A 139 22.26 6.58 9.45
CA LYS A 139 23.06 6.24 10.64
C LYS A 139 22.30 5.46 11.72
N LYS A 140 20.96 5.39 11.64
CA LYS A 140 20.13 4.60 12.56
C LYS A 140 19.97 3.14 12.14
N PHE A 141 20.37 2.78 10.92
CA PHE A 141 20.24 1.43 10.37
C PHE A 141 21.58 0.69 10.42
N SER A 142 21.55 -0.60 10.79
CA SER A 142 22.73 -1.46 10.82
C SER A 142 23.08 -2.05 9.45
N GLU A 143 24.17 -2.81 9.40
CA GLU A 143 24.60 -3.54 8.19
C GLU A 143 23.62 -4.63 7.73
N ASN A 144 22.61 -4.96 8.55
CA ASN A 144 21.52 -5.86 8.14
C ASN A 144 20.53 -5.21 7.14
N PHE A 145 20.67 -3.90 6.89
CA PHE A 145 19.83 -3.14 5.99
C PHE A 145 20.54 -2.85 4.66
N THR A 146 19.88 -3.19 3.56
CA THR A 146 20.18 -2.61 2.25
C THR A 146 19.58 -1.22 2.18
N ILE A 147 20.38 -0.24 1.74
CA ILE A 147 19.94 1.14 1.55
C ILE A 147 19.74 1.40 0.07
N LEU A 148 18.55 1.87 -0.29
CA LEU A 148 18.15 2.22 -1.65
C LEU A 148 17.63 3.67 -1.68
N LEU A 149 18.20 4.51 -2.53
CA LEU A 149 17.83 5.91 -2.67
C LEU A 149 17.14 6.15 -4.02
N PHE A 150 15.95 6.75 -3.98
CA PHE A 150 15.17 7.16 -5.13
C PHE A 150 15.32 8.67 -5.37
N HIS A 151 16.16 9.06 -6.32
CA HIS A 151 16.57 10.45 -6.58
C HIS A 151 15.62 11.14 -7.55
N TYR A 152 14.65 11.90 -7.04
CA TYR A 152 13.69 12.62 -7.87
C TYR A 152 14.22 13.92 -8.47
N ASP A 153 15.40 14.38 -8.05
CA ASP A 153 16.08 15.57 -8.56
C ASP A 153 17.12 15.26 -9.66
N GLY A 154 17.46 13.99 -9.86
CA GLY A 154 18.47 13.58 -10.83
C GLY A 154 19.91 13.61 -10.30
N ARG A 155 20.15 13.89 -9.02
CA ARG A 155 21.49 14.16 -8.46
C ARG A 155 22.00 12.97 -7.67
N THR A 156 22.82 12.14 -8.29
CA THR A 156 23.37 10.92 -7.67
C THR A 156 24.82 11.08 -7.25
N THR A 157 25.65 11.72 -8.08
CA THR A 157 27.09 11.89 -7.86
C THR A 157 27.43 12.73 -6.63
N GLU A 158 26.61 13.72 -6.30
CA GLU A 158 26.90 14.61 -5.18
C GLU A 158 26.73 13.93 -3.82
N TRP A 159 26.10 12.76 -3.78
CA TRP A 159 26.01 11.92 -2.58
C TRP A 159 27.30 11.16 -2.27
N ASP A 160 28.27 11.13 -3.19
CA ASP A 160 29.58 10.51 -2.98
C ASP A 160 30.38 11.15 -1.84
N GLU A 161 29.95 12.32 -1.34
CA GLU A 161 30.46 12.92 -0.11
C GLU A 161 30.26 12.04 1.14
N PHE A 162 29.27 11.12 1.11
CA PHE A 162 29.00 10.17 2.18
C PHE A 162 29.57 8.79 1.82
N GLU A 163 30.51 8.29 2.63
CA GLU A 163 31.10 6.96 2.42
C GLU A 163 30.08 5.81 2.43
N TRP A 164 29.01 5.94 3.22
CA TRP A 164 27.92 4.95 3.20
C TRP A 164 27.14 4.97 1.88
N SER A 165 27.06 6.13 1.21
CA SER A 165 26.30 6.27 -0.03
C SER A 165 26.95 5.51 -1.18
N LYS A 166 28.28 5.38 -1.21
CA LYS A 166 28.99 4.58 -2.21
C LYS A 166 28.62 3.09 -2.18
N ARG A 167 28.06 2.61 -1.06
CA ARG A 167 27.55 1.25 -0.88
C ARG A 167 26.03 1.14 -1.02
N ALA A 168 25.33 2.27 -1.07
CA ALA A 168 23.89 2.31 -1.29
C ALA A 168 23.57 2.10 -2.77
N ILE A 169 22.34 1.69 -3.06
CA ILE A 169 21.84 1.58 -4.42
C ILE A 169 21.16 2.91 -4.77
N HIS A 170 21.51 3.47 -5.91
CA HIS A 170 20.95 4.74 -6.39
C HIS A 170 20.08 4.50 -7.63
N VAL A 171 18.84 4.95 -7.58
CA VAL A 171 17.92 4.95 -8.74
C VAL A 171 17.43 6.37 -8.95
N SER A 172 17.50 6.85 -10.19
CA SER A 172 17.27 8.27 -10.50
C SER A 172 16.28 8.42 -11.65
N ALA A 173 15.19 9.15 -11.39
CA ALA A 173 14.17 9.52 -12.35
C ALA A 173 13.55 10.86 -11.93
N ARG A 174 13.74 11.90 -12.74
CA ARG A 174 13.32 13.25 -12.39
C ARG A 174 11.79 13.34 -12.23
N LYS A 175 11.35 14.14 -11.25
CA LYS A 175 9.95 14.50 -11.01
C LYS A 175 9.03 13.30 -10.75
N GLN A 176 9.53 12.26 -10.07
CA GLN A 176 8.76 11.08 -9.65
C GLN A 176 8.65 11.01 -8.13
N THR A 177 7.64 10.33 -7.60
CA THR A 177 7.48 10.15 -6.15
C THR A 177 7.69 8.70 -5.72
N LYS A 178 7.70 8.49 -4.40
CA LYS A 178 7.90 7.22 -3.70
C LYS A 178 7.21 6.03 -4.34
N TRP A 179 5.90 6.14 -4.58
CA TRP A 179 5.12 5.01 -5.10
C TRP A 179 5.40 4.71 -6.57
N TRP A 180 5.78 5.72 -7.36
CA TRP A 180 6.19 5.52 -8.75
C TRP A 180 7.46 4.68 -8.85
N TYR A 181 8.45 4.96 -7.98
CA TYR A 181 9.68 4.18 -7.87
C TYR A 181 9.42 2.79 -7.34
N ALA A 182 8.68 2.69 -6.22
CA ALA A 182 8.38 1.41 -5.60
C ALA A 182 7.72 0.44 -6.58
N LYS A 183 6.79 0.93 -7.41
CA LYS A 183 6.15 0.11 -8.45
C LYS A 183 7.13 -0.44 -9.48
N ARG A 184 8.19 0.30 -9.83
CA ARG A 184 9.12 -0.04 -10.92
C ARG A 184 10.34 -0.82 -10.47
N PHE A 185 10.82 -0.57 -9.25
CA PHE A 185 12.10 -1.09 -8.78
C PHE A 185 11.99 -2.05 -7.60
N LEU A 186 10.81 -2.16 -6.97
CA LEU A 186 10.57 -3.07 -5.85
C LEU A 186 9.59 -4.19 -6.24
N HIS A 187 9.77 -4.80 -7.42
CA HIS A 187 8.96 -5.95 -7.82
C HIS A 187 9.06 -7.06 -6.75
N PRO A 188 7.96 -7.75 -6.37
CA PRO A 188 7.96 -8.72 -5.27
C PRO A 188 9.03 -9.80 -5.40
N ASP A 189 9.35 -10.24 -6.62
CA ASP A 189 10.35 -11.28 -6.87
C ASP A 189 11.80 -10.75 -6.83
N ILE A 190 12.00 -9.42 -6.93
CA ILE A 190 13.31 -8.73 -6.80
C ILE A 190 13.61 -8.41 -5.34
N VAL A 191 12.58 -8.11 -4.55
CA VAL A 191 12.72 -7.85 -3.12
C VAL A 191 12.38 -9.07 -2.28
N ALA A 192 12.15 -10.22 -2.93
CA ALA A 192 11.85 -11.48 -2.27
C ALA A 192 12.90 -11.87 -1.23
N PRO A 193 14.21 -11.59 -1.38
CA PRO A 193 15.18 -11.96 -0.36
C PRO A 193 15.06 -11.20 0.98
N TYR A 194 14.32 -10.09 1.02
CA TYR A 194 14.15 -9.28 2.23
C TYR A 194 12.91 -9.73 3.03
N ASP A 195 13.04 -9.75 4.35
CA ASP A 195 11.93 -10.08 5.27
C ASP A 195 10.98 -8.90 5.43
N TYR A 196 11.55 -7.69 5.51
CA TYR A 196 10.83 -6.44 5.65
C TYR A 196 11.36 -5.35 4.71
N ILE A 197 10.43 -4.55 4.21
CA ILE A 197 10.67 -3.49 3.23
C ILE A 197 10.14 -2.17 3.79
N PHE A 198 11.05 -1.25 4.08
CA PHE A 198 10.79 0.07 4.62
C PHE A 198 10.75 1.07 3.46
N ILE A 199 9.67 1.84 3.34
CA ILE A 199 9.48 2.78 2.22
C ILE A 199 9.22 4.19 2.77
N TRP A 200 10.28 4.88 3.17
CA TRP A 200 10.22 6.09 3.99
C TRP A 200 10.31 7.39 3.17
N ASP A 201 9.64 8.41 3.66
CA ASP A 201 9.74 9.79 3.17
C ASP A 201 11.04 10.46 3.65
N GLU A 202 11.46 11.51 2.95
CA GLU A 202 12.71 12.23 3.18
C GLU A 202 12.68 13.25 4.30
N ASP A 203 11.49 13.61 4.79
CA ASP A 203 11.27 14.70 5.74
C ASP A 203 10.96 14.19 7.15
N LEU A 204 11.49 12.99 7.46
CA LEU A 204 11.38 12.35 8.76
C LEU A 204 12.57 12.68 9.67
N GLY A 205 12.32 13.34 10.79
CA GLY A 205 13.26 13.51 11.90
C GLY A 205 13.37 12.24 12.74
N VAL A 206 14.61 11.79 12.97
CA VAL A 206 14.94 10.50 13.59
C VAL A 206 15.75 10.63 14.88
N GLU A 207 15.72 11.80 15.51
CA GLU A 207 16.54 12.14 16.69
C GLU A 207 16.36 11.09 17.79
N HIS A 208 15.10 10.70 18.04
CA HIS A 208 14.69 9.74 19.07
C HIS A 208 14.47 8.31 18.55
N PHE A 209 14.78 8.07 17.28
CA PHE A 209 14.55 6.80 16.60
C PHE A 209 15.75 5.85 16.71
N ASN A 210 15.49 4.55 16.83
CA ASN A 210 16.46 3.46 16.79
C ASN A 210 15.89 2.25 16.01
N ALA A 211 16.48 1.93 14.84
CA ALA A 211 15.99 0.83 14.00
C ALA A 211 16.17 -0.55 14.64
N GLU A 212 17.26 -0.77 15.38
CA GLU A 212 17.52 -2.04 16.08
C GLU A 212 16.53 -2.29 17.21
N ALA A 213 16.01 -1.23 17.84
CA ALA A 213 14.95 -1.36 18.82
C ALA A 213 13.63 -1.84 18.19
N MET A 214 13.36 -1.50 16.93
CA MET A 214 12.19 -2.00 16.19
C MET A 214 12.31 -3.46 15.76
N THR A 215 13.50 -3.90 15.38
CA THR A 215 13.74 -5.29 14.91
C THR A 215 14.00 -6.27 16.06
N LYS A 216 14.18 -5.78 17.29
CA LYS A 216 14.26 -6.61 18.50
C LYS A 216 12.89 -7.18 18.87
N ARG A 217 12.70 -8.47 18.57
CA ARG A 217 11.55 -9.27 19.00
C ARG A 217 11.33 -9.16 20.51
N ARG A 218 10.19 -8.61 20.95
CA ARG A 218 9.72 -8.71 22.33
C ARG A 218 8.75 -9.90 22.42
N GLY A 219 8.94 -10.76 23.42
CA GLY A 219 8.25 -12.06 23.50
C GLY A 219 6.75 -11.98 23.77
N ASP A 220 6.27 -10.82 24.23
CA ASP A 220 4.91 -10.58 24.73
C ASP A 220 4.14 -9.52 23.93
N ARG A 221 4.80 -8.74 23.06
CA ARG A 221 4.18 -7.68 22.24
C ARG A 221 4.93 -7.47 20.92
N GLU A 222 4.20 -7.52 19.80
CA GLU A 222 4.79 -7.38 18.46
C GLU A 222 4.56 -5.98 17.86
N VAL A 223 3.41 -5.34 18.12
CA VAL A 223 3.02 -4.02 17.59
C VAL A 223 1.96 -3.38 18.52
N HIS A 224 1.91 -2.05 18.62
CA HIS A 224 0.79 -1.35 19.29
C HIS A 224 -0.42 -1.30 18.35
N LYS A 225 -1.57 -1.80 18.81
CA LYS A 225 -2.77 -2.02 17.96
C LYS A 225 -4.00 -1.24 18.38
N GLU A 226 -3.95 -0.55 19.52
CA GLU A 226 -5.06 0.22 20.07
C GLU A 226 -4.66 1.70 20.13
N THR A 227 -5.56 2.64 19.86
CA THR A 227 -5.30 4.07 20.06
C THR A 227 -6.38 4.66 20.96
N GLU A 228 -5.98 5.51 21.91
CA GLU A 228 -6.93 6.29 22.73
C GLU A 228 -7.36 7.52 21.93
N GLU A 229 -8.58 7.47 21.38
CA GLU A 229 -9.12 8.51 20.50
C GLU A 229 -10.21 9.34 21.20
N LYS A 230 -10.43 10.56 20.71
CA LYS A 230 -11.49 11.43 21.26
C LYS A 230 -12.87 10.77 21.08
N PRO A 231 -13.79 10.88 22.07
CA PRO A 231 -15.15 10.33 21.93
C PRO A 231 -15.86 10.84 20.66
N GLY A 232 -16.39 9.92 19.85
CA GLY A 232 -17.09 10.24 18.59
C GLY A 232 -16.20 10.48 17.37
N TRP A 233 -14.87 10.37 17.51
CA TRP A 233 -13.92 10.55 16.40
C TRP A 233 -14.00 9.43 15.36
N CYS A 234 -14.31 8.20 15.80
CA CYS A 234 -14.46 7.05 14.92
C CYS A 234 -15.78 6.33 15.12
N SER A 235 -16.36 5.91 14.00
CA SER A 235 -17.56 5.07 13.97
C SER A 235 -17.26 3.60 14.32
N ASP A 236 -16.05 3.12 14.05
CA ASP A 236 -15.58 1.80 14.43
C ASP A 236 -14.06 1.87 14.75
N PRO A 237 -13.62 1.46 15.97
CA PRO A 237 -12.21 1.46 16.34
C PRO A 237 -11.37 0.43 15.55
N ARG A 238 -11.99 -0.50 14.81
CA ARG A 238 -11.32 -1.53 13.99
C ARG A 238 -11.09 -1.11 12.54
N VAL A 239 -11.46 0.13 12.17
CA VAL A 239 -11.18 0.68 10.84
C VAL A 239 -10.32 1.95 10.92
N PRO A 240 -9.57 2.28 9.85
CA PRO A 240 -8.89 3.56 9.77
C PRO A 240 -9.86 4.74 9.95
N PRO A 241 -9.44 5.84 10.60
CA PRO A 241 -8.07 6.08 11.10
C PRO A 241 -7.78 5.45 12.48
N CYS A 242 -8.78 4.95 13.20
CA CYS A 242 -8.62 4.53 14.60
C CYS A 242 -8.04 3.12 14.81
N ALA A 243 -8.02 2.28 13.79
CA ALA A 243 -7.31 0.99 13.85
C ALA A 243 -5.85 1.16 13.47
N ALA A 244 -5.04 1.64 14.41
CA ALA A 244 -3.58 1.70 14.32
C ALA A 244 -3.08 2.15 12.92
N PHE A 245 -3.73 3.19 12.39
CA PHE A 245 -3.46 3.76 11.08
C PHE A 245 -2.80 5.12 11.26
N VAL A 246 -1.58 5.24 10.76
CA VAL A 246 -0.88 6.53 10.65
C VAL A 246 -0.57 6.73 9.17
N GLU A 247 -0.79 7.96 8.71
CA GLU A 247 -0.41 8.41 7.36
C GLU A 247 0.99 7.88 7.01
N ILE A 248 1.09 7.23 5.86
CA ILE A 248 2.17 6.29 5.55
C ILE A 248 3.42 7.03 5.04
N MET A 249 4.01 7.82 5.93
CA MET A 249 5.30 8.46 5.71
C MET A 249 6.45 7.48 5.95
N ALA A 250 6.31 6.60 6.95
CA ALA A 250 7.30 5.62 7.35
C ALA A 250 6.78 4.15 7.38
N PRO A 251 6.13 3.64 6.32
CA PRO A 251 5.66 2.26 6.27
C PRO A 251 6.80 1.25 6.39
N VAL A 252 6.43 0.11 6.96
CA VAL A 252 7.18 -1.14 6.88
C VAL A 252 6.23 -2.24 6.43
N PHE A 253 6.61 -2.96 5.38
CA PHE A 253 5.85 -4.09 4.87
C PHE A 253 6.62 -5.39 5.09
N SER A 254 5.92 -6.43 5.53
CA SER A 254 6.45 -7.79 5.38
C SER A 254 6.48 -8.16 3.89
N ARG A 255 7.35 -9.11 3.52
CA ARG A 255 7.43 -9.66 2.15
C ARG A 255 6.05 -10.03 1.58
N ASN A 256 5.23 -10.70 2.38
CA ASN A 256 3.90 -11.17 1.96
C ASN A 256 2.92 -10.00 1.75
N ALA A 257 2.89 -9.03 2.67
CA ALA A 257 2.04 -7.85 2.53
C ALA A 257 2.46 -7.02 1.30
N TRP A 258 3.78 -6.84 1.12
CA TRP A 258 4.33 -6.08 -0.01
C TRP A 258 3.89 -6.65 -1.36
N ARG A 259 3.83 -7.98 -1.52
CA ARG A 259 3.36 -8.60 -2.76
C ARG A 259 1.96 -8.11 -3.14
N CYS A 260 1.04 -8.02 -2.19
CA CYS A 260 -0.29 -7.46 -2.46
C CYS A 260 -0.25 -5.95 -2.72
N VAL A 261 0.46 -5.19 -1.87
CA VAL A 261 0.57 -3.72 -2.02
C VAL A 261 1.15 -3.34 -3.37
N TRP A 262 2.17 -4.04 -3.83
CA TRP A 262 2.78 -3.81 -5.14
C TRP A 262 1.79 -3.98 -6.30
N HIS A 263 0.89 -4.98 -6.23
CA HIS A 263 -0.16 -5.18 -7.24
C HIS A 263 -1.27 -4.12 -7.15
N MET A 264 -1.47 -3.53 -5.98
CA MET A 264 -2.41 -2.43 -5.78
C MET A 264 -1.91 -1.11 -6.38
N ILE A 265 -0.60 -0.85 -6.32
CA ILE A 265 0.00 0.36 -6.92
C ILE A 265 -0.18 0.32 -8.45
N GLN A 266 -0.77 1.38 -9.00
CA GLN A 266 -1.06 1.52 -10.42
C GLN A 266 0.11 2.18 -11.17
N ASN A 267 0.51 1.58 -12.30
CA ASN A 267 1.70 2.00 -13.06
C ASN A 267 1.64 3.44 -13.60
N ASP A 268 0.45 3.96 -13.87
CA ASP A 268 0.22 5.27 -14.47
C ASP A 268 0.08 6.40 -13.44
N LEU A 269 0.02 6.09 -12.14
CA LEU A 269 0.02 7.08 -11.08
C LEU A 269 1.44 7.47 -10.70
N VAL A 270 1.63 8.75 -10.36
CA VAL A 270 2.93 9.29 -9.94
C VAL A 270 2.97 9.50 -8.44
N HIS A 271 1.92 10.04 -7.82
CA HIS A 271 1.93 10.47 -6.42
C HIS A 271 1.49 9.38 -5.45
N GLY A 272 0.45 8.61 -5.80
CA GLY A 272 -0.09 7.57 -4.91
C GLY A 272 -0.66 8.08 -3.58
N TRP A 273 -0.98 9.37 -3.47
CA TRP A 273 -1.62 9.94 -2.27
C TRP A 273 -2.98 9.24 -2.02
N GLY A 274 -3.23 8.83 -0.78
CA GLY A 274 -4.42 8.11 -0.34
C GLY A 274 -4.36 6.58 -0.53
N LEU A 275 -3.33 6.03 -1.18
CA LEU A 275 -3.16 4.58 -1.37
C LEU A 275 -3.17 3.83 -0.03
N ASP A 276 -2.64 4.46 1.02
CA ASP A 276 -2.61 4.01 2.41
C ASP A 276 -3.97 3.57 2.94
N PHE A 277 -5.05 4.28 2.60
CA PHE A 277 -6.42 3.90 3.01
C PHE A 277 -6.87 2.54 2.45
N ALA A 278 -6.25 2.07 1.37
CA ALA A 278 -6.55 0.79 0.74
C ALA A 278 -5.64 -0.36 1.22
N LEU A 279 -4.48 -0.08 1.83
CA LEU A 279 -3.50 -1.14 2.17
C LEU A 279 -4.01 -2.17 3.15
N ARG A 280 -4.98 -1.81 4.01
CA ARG A 280 -5.68 -2.76 4.89
C ARG A 280 -6.29 -3.95 4.14
N LYS A 281 -6.57 -3.81 2.84
CA LYS A 281 -7.10 -4.89 2.00
C LYS A 281 -6.07 -5.98 1.70
N CYS A 282 -4.78 -5.73 1.97
CA CYS A 282 -3.71 -6.69 1.73
C CYS A 282 -3.47 -7.66 2.90
N VAL A 283 -4.25 -7.55 3.97
CA VAL A 283 -4.15 -8.40 5.15
C VAL A 283 -5.54 -8.65 5.74
N ASP A 284 -5.75 -9.85 6.27
CA ASP A 284 -7.04 -10.25 6.86
C ASP A 284 -6.85 -11.06 8.16
N PRO A 285 -7.48 -10.69 9.29
CA PRO A 285 -8.17 -9.41 9.51
C PRO A 285 -7.17 -8.25 9.68
N ALA A 286 -7.49 -7.10 9.11
CA ALA A 286 -6.54 -5.99 9.04
C ALA A 286 -6.13 -5.42 10.41
N HIS A 287 -7.05 -5.33 11.36
CA HIS A 287 -6.80 -4.80 12.70
C HIS A 287 -5.83 -5.67 13.54
N ASP A 288 -5.63 -6.94 13.16
CA ASP A 288 -4.67 -7.82 13.83
C ASP A 288 -3.29 -7.79 13.17
N LYS A 289 -3.21 -7.39 11.91
CA LYS A 289 -2.02 -7.50 11.04
C LYS A 289 -1.38 -6.16 10.68
N ILE A 290 -2.03 -5.06 11.03
CA ILE A 290 -1.50 -3.70 10.94
C ILE A 290 -1.35 -3.17 12.36
N GLY A 291 -0.29 -2.42 12.60
CA GLY A 291 -0.13 -1.70 13.85
C GLY A 291 0.89 -0.58 13.73
N VAL A 292 0.95 0.24 14.78
CA VAL A 292 1.90 1.34 14.93
C VAL A 292 3.01 0.91 15.87
N VAL A 293 4.25 1.24 15.53
CA VAL A 293 5.38 1.09 16.45
C VAL A 293 5.58 2.45 17.13
N ASP A 294 4.80 2.71 18.18
CA ASP A 294 4.81 3.97 18.94
C ASP A 294 6.02 4.10 19.88
N SER A 295 6.63 2.97 20.25
CA SER A 295 7.81 2.93 21.13
C SER A 295 9.02 3.68 20.59
N GLN A 296 9.07 3.97 19.30
CA GLN A 296 10.13 4.71 18.60
C GLN A 296 9.47 5.77 17.71
N TRP A 297 9.22 6.95 18.26
CA TRP A 297 8.58 8.02 17.52
C TRP A 297 9.56 8.72 16.57
N ILE A 298 9.01 9.26 15.49
CA ILE A 298 9.69 10.06 14.47
C ILE A 298 8.95 11.39 14.33
N ILE A 299 9.64 12.41 13.84
CA ILE A 299 9.07 13.75 13.62
C ILE A 299 8.77 13.91 12.14
N HIS A 300 7.57 14.34 11.78
CA HIS A 300 7.28 14.78 10.42
C HIS A 300 7.62 16.27 10.29
N GLN A 301 8.58 16.60 9.42
CA GLN A 301 9.06 17.98 9.23
C GLN A 301 8.17 18.79 8.28
N GLY A 302 7.29 18.14 7.51
CA GLY A 302 6.32 18.80 6.63
C GLY A 302 6.96 19.43 5.40
N VAL A 303 8.01 18.81 4.87
CA VAL A 303 8.73 19.29 3.68
C VAL A 303 8.18 18.53 2.46
N PRO A 304 7.31 19.14 1.64
CA PRO A 304 6.62 18.42 0.59
C PRO A 304 7.58 18.00 -0.54
N SER A 305 7.63 16.70 -0.83
CA SER A 305 8.29 16.17 -2.02
C SER A 305 7.72 16.84 -3.27
N LEU A 306 8.60 17.26 -4.18
CA LEU A 306 8.24 17.93 -5.45
C LEU A 306 7.49 19.27 -5.32
N GLY A 307 7.33 19.86 -4.13
CA GLY A 307 6.49 21.07 -3.93
C GLY A 307 6.85 22.25 -4.86
N ASN A 308 8.13 22.41 -5.18
CA ASN A 308 8.63 23.45 -6.09
C ASN A 308 8.86 22.97 -7.54
N GLN A 309 8.58 21.69 -7.84
CA GLN A 309 8.85 21.08 -9.15
C GLN A 309 7.63 21.00 -10.07
N GLY A 310 6.46 21.50 -9.61
CA GLY A 310 5.28 21.68 -10.45
C GLY A 310 5.45 22.79 -11.49
N GLU A 311 4.63 22.77 -12.54
CA GLU A 311 4.58 23.86 -13.52
C GLU A 311 3.57 24.91 -13.05
N SER A 312 3.97 26.18 -13.11
CA SER A 312 3.05 27.31 -12.93
C SER A 312 2.16 27.42 -14.17
N HIS A 313 0.84 27.30 -13.98
CA HIS A 313 -0.14 27.47 -15.05
C HIS A 313 -1.24 28.42 -14.58
N ASN A 314 -1.61 29.38 -15.42
CA ASN A 314 -2.70 30.34 -15.16
C ASN A 314 -2.58 31.08 -13.81
N GLY A 315 -1.36 31.46 -13.42
CA GLY A 315 -1.10 32.18 -12.16
C GLY A 315 -1.14 31.33 -10.88
N LYS A 316 -1.33 30.00 -10.99
CA LYS A 316 -1.22 29.08 -9.85
C LYS A 316 0.24 28.79 -9.51
N THR A 317 0.57 28.69 -8.23
CA THR A 317 1.93 28.34 -7.80
C THR A 317 2.23 26.85 -8.10
N PRO A 318 3.51 26.47 -8.30
CA PRO A 318 3.90 25.07 -8.57
C PRO A 318 3.28 24.03 -7.62
N TRP A 319 3.26 24.31 -6.32
CA TRP A 319 2.67 23.43 -5.30
C TRP A 319 1.16 23.22 -5.51
N GLN A 320 0.41 24.23 -5.97
CA GLN A 320 -1.02 24.09 -6.26
C GLN A 320 -1.25 23.09 -7.40
N GLY A 321 -0.40 23.12 -8.43
CA GLY A 321 -0.45 22.15 -9.53
C GLY A 321 -0.17 20.72 -9.08
N VAL A 322 0.84 20.53 -8.21
CA VAL A 322 1.14 19.23 -7.59
C VAL A 322 -0.06 18.73 -6.78
N ARG A 323 -0.64 19.56 -5.92
CA ARG A 323 -1.80 19.20 -5.09
C ARG A 323 -3.04 18.85 -5.91
N GLU A 324 -3.29 19.58 -7.00
CA GLU A 324 -4.39 19.28 -7.93
C GLU A 324 -4.19 17.92 -8.59
N ARG A 325 -2.96 17.61 -9.01
CA ARG A 325 -2.61 16.30 -9.57
C ARG A 325 -2.77 15.18 -8.54
N CYS A 326 -2.32 15.35 -7.29
CA CYS A 326 -2.54 14.37 -6.22
C CYS A 326 -4.03 14.03 -6.06
N ARG A 327 -4.88 15.05 -5.99
CA ARG A 327 -6.34 14.86 -5.84
C ARG A 327 -6.96 14.14 -7.04
N LYS A 328 -6.53 14.47 -8.26
CA LYS A 328 -7.00 13.83 -9.49
C LYS A 328 -6.60 12.35 -9.54
N GLU A 329 -5.33 12.04 -9.23
CA GLU A 329 -4.83 10.67 -9.17
C GLU A 329 -5.53 9.85 -8.09
N TRP A 330 -5.78 10.45 -6.91
CA TRP A 330 -6.53 9.81 -5.84
C TRP A 330 -7.96 9.44 -6.25
N THR A 331 -8.68 10.39 -6.87
CA THR A 331 -10.05 10.16 -7.36
C THR A 331 -10.09 9.01 -8.38
N MET A 332 -9.09 8.98 -9.28
CA MET A 332 -8.95 7.93 -10.27
C MET A 332 -8.70 6.57 -9.62
N PHE A 333 -7.80 6.51 -8.64
CA PHE A 333 -7.52 5.28 -7.88
C PHE A 333 -8.77 4.74 -7.19
N GLN A 334 -9.49 5.60 -6.44
CA GLN A 334 -10.71 5.20 -5.74
C GLN A 334 -11.78 4.63 -6.68
N SER A 335 -11.99 5.29 -7.83
CA SER A 335 -12.94 4.84 -8.85
C SER A 335 -12.56 3.46 -9.40
N ARG A 336 -11.28 3.24 -9.72
CA ARG A 336 -10.77 1.96 -10.23
C ARG A 336 -10.88 0.86 -9.19
N LEU A 337 -10.52 1.13 -7.93
CA LEU A 337 -10.60 0.17 -6.84
C LEU A 337 -12.06 -0.27 -6.61
N THR A 338 -12.98 0.69 -6.50
CA THR A 338 -14.42 0.43 -6.34
C THR A 338 -14.97 -0.42 -7.49
N SER A 339 -14.55 -0.11 -8.73
CA SER A 339 -14.97 -0.87 -9.92
C SER A 339 -14.46 -2.32 -9.89
N ALA A 340 -13.20 -2.52 -9.49
CA ALA A 340 -12.61 -3.84 -9.35
C ALA A 340 -13.31 -4.67 -8.26
N GLU A 341 -13.65 -4.06 -7.12
CA GLU A 341 -14.39 -4.71 -6.04
C GLU A 341 -15.79 -5.13 -6.50
N ASN A 342 -16.52 -4.23 -7.14
CA ASN A 342 -17.85 -4.55 -7.68
C ASN A 342 -17.79 -5.69 -8.69
N ALA A 343 -16.77 -5.71 -9.56
CA ALA A 343 -16.56 -6.81 -10.50
C ALA A 343 -16.26 -8.14 -9.78
N TYR A 344 -15.42 -8.11 -8.74
CA TYR A 344 -15.11 -9.28 -7.93
C TYR A 344 -16.35 -9.84 -7.22
N TYR A 345 -17.10 -9.00 -6.49
CA TYR A 345 -18.32 -9.41 -5.80
C TYR A 345 -19.35 -10.00 -6.76
N LYS A 346 -19.53 -9.38 -7.93
CA LYS A 346 -20.39 -9.92 -8.99
C LYS A 346 -19.91 -11.28 -9.48
N SER A 347 -18.59 -11.49 -9.61
CA SER A 347 -18.02 -12.76 -10.08
C SER A 347 -18.23 -13.93 -9.11
N ILE A 348 -18.33 -13.65 -7.81
CA ILE A 348 -18.60 -14.65 -6.77
C ILE A 348 -20.09 -14.76 -6.40
N GLY A 349 -20.98 -14.15 -7.20
CA GLY A 349 -22.43 -14.22 -7.01
C GLY A 349 -22.99 -13.34 -5.90
N TYR A 350 -22.18 -12.42 -5.35
CA TYR A 350 -22.63 -11.41 -4.41
C TYR A 350 -23.22 -10.23 -5.20
N VAL A 351 -24.54 -10.07 -5.13
CA VAL A 351 -25.28 -8.98 -5.78
C VAL A 351 -25.83 -8.10 -4.66
N ASN A 352 -25.34 -6.85 -4.59
CA ASN A 352 -25.87 -5.82 -3.69
C ASN A 352 -27.30 -5.42 -4.08
#